data_AF-E4RIM3-F1
#
_entry.id   AF-E4RIM3-F1
#
_cell.length_a   1.000
_cell.length_b   1.000
_cell.length_c   1.000
_cell.angle_alpha   90.00
_cell.angle_beta   90.00
_cell.angle_gamma   90.00
#
_symmetry.space_group_name_H-M   'P 1'
#
loop_
_entity.id
_entity.type
_entity.pdbx_description
1 polymer ?
#
loop_
_entity_poly.entity_id
_entity_poly.type
_entity_poly.pdbx_seq_one_letter_code
_entity_poly.pdbx_strand_id
1 'polypeptide(L)'
;MKRKSIALVFLLIFSLIFLGACADQDDDQHLDPEQPIQEELIEEEIFEQLDRIETEYQNGRQEIQQNGDHSYQSVSPFTGMPVEDEYYNRAIAVSIENSPAARPQSGINEAEIIYEFMLEGGITRFLAIFWPEVPEKIGPIRSARPFIIETAADYDALFLHAGASPDGFQMLNDIELMHLDEIYQSQYFWRSSKRRAPNNLYTGKSSLGDYLNNLDEREYPDQFNFITASVISNFSSAEEITIDYWGGYNVLYRYNSLENNYYRYINDFDTPHQVESGEHLTAKNIIVKYVDTYTKDEEGRQNINLNSNGDIKLFRDGTVINGNWERNSNNQLVYLDNNDNEIEINPGQTWIQLVPNGTEINY
;
A
#
# COMPACT_ATOMS: atom_id res chain seq x y z
N MET A 1 19.27 -18.20 40.28
CA MET A 1 20.72 -18.04 39.98
C MET A 1 20.86 -17.00 38.88
N LYS A 2 21.59 -15.92 39.20
CA LYS A 2 22.08 -14.77 38.40
C LYS A 2 21.47 -14.54 37.00
N ARG A 3 20.53 -13.59 36.96
CA ARG A 3 20.20 -12.74 35.80
C ARG A 3 21.44 -11.96 35.37
N LYS A 4 21.75 -11.94 34.06
CA LYS A 4 22.64 -10.96 33.44
C LYS A 4 21.83 -10.11 32.48
N SER A 5 21.84 -8.82 32.75
CA SER A 5 21.25 -7.73 31.99
C SER A 5 21.97 -7.55 30.65
N ILE A 6 21.21 -7.30 29.58
CA ILE A 6 21.73 -6.66 28.36
C ILE A 6 20.91 -5.39 28.19
N ALA A 7 21.47 -4.31 28.71
CA ALA A 7 21.15 -2.93 28.40
C ALA A 7 22.48 -2.31 27.99
N LEU A 8 22.56 -1.79 26.75
CA LEU A 8 23.54 -0.86 26.16
C LEU A 8 23.80 -1.30 24.71
N VAL A 9 23.30 -0.53 23.73
CA VAL A 9 24.11 0.30 22.81
C VAL A 9 23.16 1.36 22.24
N PHE A 10 23.03 2.52 22.90
CA PHE A 10 22.32 3.68 22.33
C PHE A 10 22.98 5.00 22.77
N LEU A 11 24.29 4.98 23.03
CA LEU A 11 24.98 6.15 23.57
C LEU A 11 26.42 6.22 23.07
N LEU A 12 26.58 6.67 21.82
CA LEU A 12 27.82 7.21 21.27
C LEU A 12 27.54 7.78 19.87
N ILE A 13 26.94 8.98 19.81
CA ILE A 13 27.14 10.08 18.85
C ILE A 13 26.31 11.25 19.42
N PHE A 14 26.76 11.80 20.54
CA PHE A 14 26.25 13.09 21.04
C PHE A 14 27.28 13.69 22.01
N SER A 15 28.51 13.86 21.55
CA SER A 15 29.54 14.56 22.33
C SER A 15 30.69 15.01 21.45
N LEU A 16 30.42 15.88 20.48
CA LEU A 16 31.44 16.75 19.89
C LEU A 16 30.71 17.79 19.05
N ILE A 17 30.30 18.88 19.71
CA ILE A 17 30.15 20.23 19.16
C ILE A 17 29.74 21.13 20.35
N PHE A 18 30.40 22.28 20.46
CA PHE A 18 30.29 23.33 21.49
C PHE A 18 31.08 23.17 22.80
N LEU A 19 32.41 23.28 22.67
CA LEU A 19 33.20 24.15 23.55
C LEU A 19 34.15 24.99 22.70
N GLY A 20 33.86 26.28 22.61
CA GLY A 20 34.67 27.28 21.92
C GLY A 20 34.01 28.65 22.03
N ALA A 21 34.15 29.29 23.19
CA ALA A 21 33.69 30.65 23.44
C ALA A 21 34.80 31.67 23.16
N CYS A 22 34.43 32.74 22.45
CA CYS A 22 35.00 34.09 22.39
C CYS A 22 36.44 34.31 21.88
N ALA A 23 36.58 35.03 20.74
CA ALA A 23 37.24 36.34 20.64
C ALA A 23 37.14 36.92 19.20
N ASP A 24 36.97 38.24 19.11
CA ASP A 24 36.99 39.07 17.89
C ASP A 24 38.26 38.92 17.03
N GLN A 25 38.10 39.05 15.70
CA GLN A 25 38.82 39.89 14.73
C GLN A 25 38.98 39.23 13.35
N ASP A 26 38.75 40.05 12.32
CA ASP A 26 38.91 39.79 10.89
C ASP A 26 40.25 39.09 10.54
N ASP A 27 40.22 38.08 9.66
CA ASP A 27 41.11 38.00 8.50
C ASP A 27 40.73 36.86 7.54
N ASP A 28 40.71 37.18 6.25
CA ASP A 28 40.59 36.26 5.10
C ASP A 28 41.71 35.21 5.09
N GLN A 29 41.40 33.91 5.10
CA GLN A 29 42.27 32.88 4.53
C GLN A 29 41.48 31.73 3.86
N HIS A 30 41.91 31.45 2.64
CA HIS A 30 41.58 30.35 1.74
C HIS A 30 41.29 28.99 2.42
N LEU A 31 40.20 28.34 2.02
CA LEU A 31 39.94 26.91 2.23
C LEU A 31 40.37 26.11 0.98
N ASP A 32 41.21 25.11 1.20
CA ASP A 32 41.71 24.10 0.24
C ASP A 32 40.62 23.03 -0.04
N PRO A 33 40.54 22.41 -1.23
CA PRO A 33 39.51 21.42 -1.54
C PRO A 33 39.98 19.99 -1.21
N GLU A 34 39.88 19.57 0.05
CA GLU A 34 39.97 18.16 0.47
C GLU A 34 38.57 17.57 0.71
N GLN A 35 37.75 17.39 -0.32
CA GLN A 35 36.45 16.66 -0.21
C GLN A 35 36.05 15.82 -1.45
N PRO A 36 36.91 14.94 -2.01
CA PRO A 36 36.37 13.81 -2.79
C PRO A 36 36.67 12.44 -2.18
N ILE A 37 37.85 12.27 -1.57
CA ILE A 37 38.38 10.95 -1.19
C ILE A 37 37.66 10.37 0.04
N GLN A 38 37.20 11.23 0.96
CA GLN A 38 36.60 10.80 2.22
C GLN A 38 35.14 10.34 2.06
N GLU A 39 34.44 10.84 1.04
CA GLU A 39 33.05 10.47 0.74
C GLU A 39 33.01 9.11 -0.01
N GLU A 40 33.93 8.92 -0.96
CA GLU A 40 34.11 7.66 -1.70
C GLU A 40 34.50 6.48 -0.79
N LEU A 41 35.38 6.73 0.21
CA LEU A 41 35.76 5.73 1.22
C LEU A 41 34.60 5.32 2.15
N ILE A 42 33.64 6.20 2.41
CA ILE A 42 32.47 5.91 3.26
C ILE A 42 31.43 5.10 2.46
N GLU A 43 31.25 5.40 1.17
CA GLU A 43 30.36 4.63 0.29
C GLU A 43 30.84 3.18 0.11
N GLU A 44 32.14 2.96 -0.09
CA GLU A 44 32.71 1.61 -0.18
C GLU A 44 32.51 0.80 1.12
N GLU A 45 32.71 1.41 2.29
CA GLU A 45 32.48 0.74 3.58
C GLU A 45 30.99 0.39 3.81
N ILE A 46 30.07 1.26 3.39
CA ILE A 46 28.63 1.00 3.48
C ILE A 46 28.25 -0.15 2.54
N PHE A 47 28.76 -0.14 1.29
CA PHE A 47 28.47 -1.18 0.31
C PHE A 47 28.98 -2.55 0.78
N GLU A 48 30.19 -2.62 1.34
CA GLU A 48 30.72 -3.87 1.93
C GLU A 48 29.88 -4.38 3.11
N GLN A 49 29.30 -3.48 3.92
CA GLN A 49 28.44 -3.89 5.03
C GLN A 49 27.09 -4.43 4.54
N LEU A 50 26.51 -3.81 3.51
CA LEU A 50 25.26 -4.25 2.92
C LEU A 50 25.39 -5.60 2.23
N ASP A 51 26.46 -5.81 1.46
CA ASP A 51 26.75 -7.09 0.80
C ASP A 51 26.94 -8.23 1.81
N ARG A 52 27.55 -7.95 2.97
CA ARG A 52 27.65 -8.92 4.07
C ARG A 52 26.30 -9.25 4.68
N ILE A 53 25.47 -8.24 4.96
CA ILE A 53 24.13 -8.44 5.52
C ILE A 53 23.26 -9.26 4.56
N GLU A 54 23.33 -8.94 3.27
CA GLU A 54 22.59 -9.65 2.23
C GLU A 54 23.08 -11.10 2.08
N THR A 55 24.39 -11.32 2.09
CA THR A 55 24.98 -12.66 2.06
C THR A 55 24.60 -13.49 3.30
N GLU A 56 24.62 -12.89 4.50
CA GLU A 56 24.17 -13.56 5.73
C GLU A 56 22.67 -13.93 5.65
N TYR A 57 21.85 -13.04 5.09
CA TYR A 57 20.42 -13.30 4.89
C TYR A 57 20.15 -14.41 3.87
N GLN A 58 20.82 -14.41 2.72
CA GLN A 58 20.66 -15.44 1.68
C GLN A 58 21.13 -16.81 2.16
N ASN A 59 22.25 -16.86 2.89
CA ASN A 59 22.73 -18.08 3.52
C ASN A 59 21.75 -18.58 4.59
N GLY A 60 21.16 -17.67 5.37
CA GLY A 60 20.06 -17.97 6.28
C GLY A 60 18.87 -18.61 5.57
N ARG A 61 18.38 -18.04 4.46
CA ARG A 61 17.28 -18.62 3.67
C ARG A 61 17.61 -20.01 3.11
N GLN A 62 18.82 -20.22 2.62
CA GLN A 62 19.24 -21.53 2.06
C GLN A 62 19.39 -22.62 3.14
N GLU A 63 19.92 -22.29 4.31
CA GLU A 63 19.99 -23.23 5.44
C GLU A 63 18.59 -23.57 5.98
N ILE A 64 17.64 -22.63 5.94
CA ILE A 64 16.25 -22.82 6.38
C ILE A 64 15.48 -23.76 5.43
N GLN A 65 15.67 -23.64 4.10
CA GLN A 65 15.07 -24.55 3.13
C GLN A 65 15.56 -26.01 3.30
N GLN A 66 16.74 -26.24 3.88
CA GLN A 66 17.28 -27.59 4.08
C GLN A 66 16.91 -28.23 5.43
N ASN A 67 16.56 -27.44 6.46
CA ASN A 67 16.43 -27.96 7.84
C ASN A 67 15.02 -28.09 8.41
N GLY A 68 13.96 -27.64 7.73
CA GLY A 68 12.56 -27.99 8.07
C GLY A 68 12.12 -27.71 9.51
N ASP A 69 12.77 -26.79 10.22
CA ASP A 69 12.44 -26.41 11.59
C ASP A 69 11.51 -25.19 11.57
N HIS A 70 10.23 -25.41 11.90
CA HIS A 70 9.15 -24.43 11.87
C HIS A 70 9.25 -23.42 13.03
N SER A 71 10.23 -22.52 13.01
CA SER A 71 10.24 -21.38 13.94
C SER A 71 10.89 -20.11 13.36
N TYR A 72 10.31 -19.55 12.31
CA TYR A 72 10.27 -18.10 12.06
C TYR A 72 8.98 -17.78 11.27
N GLN A 73 8.26 -16.75 11.70
CA GLN A 73 6.99 -16.26 11.16
C GLN A 73 7.03 -16.13 9.64
N SER A 74 6.01 -16.66 8.95
CA SER A 74 5.75 -16.31 7.55
C SER A 74 5.62 -14.78 7.43
N VAL A 75 6.12 -14.21 6.34
CA VAL A 75 5.81 -12.81 5.99
C VAL A 75 4.55 -12.78 5.14
N SER A 76 3.84 -11.65 5.17
CA SER A 76 2.70 -11.46 4.30
C SER A 76 3.15 -11.27 2.87
N PRO A 77 2.55 -12.00 1.91
CA PRO A 77 2.86 -11.80 0.50
C PRO A 77 2.33 -10.46 -0.04
N PHE A 78 1.47 -9.76 0.71
CA PHE A 78 0.88 -8.49 0.29
C PHE A 78 1.63 -7.28 0.88
N THR A 79 2.29 -7.45 2.03
CA THR A 79 3.00 -6.34 2.71
C THR A 79 4.46 -6.62 3.01
N GLY A 80 4.96 -7.86 2.92
CA GLY A 80 6.30 -8.22 3.35
C GLY A 80 6.50 -8.14 4.87
N MET A 81 5.44 -7.87 5.64
CA MET A 81 5.49 -7.75 7.10
C MET A 81 5.35 -9.12 7.77
N PRO A 82 5.95 -9.35 8.94
CA PRO A 82 5.76 -10.59 9.70
C PRO A 82 4.29 -10.86 10.02
N VAL A 83 3.86 -12.11 9.88
CA VAL A 83 2.51 -12.59 10.19
C VAL A 83 2.53 -13.35 11.51
N GLU A 84 1.51 -13.21 12.33
CA GLU A 84 1.32 -14.04 13.52
C GLU A 84 0.94 -15.48 13.15
N ASP A 85 1.10 -16.43 14.07
CA ASP A 85 0.82 -17.84 13.81
C ASP A 85 -0.67 -18.15 13.56
N GLU A 86 -1.58 -17.23 13.95
CA GLU A 86 -3.02 -17.36 13.75
C GLU A 86 -3.49 -16.35 12.68
N TYR A 87 -3.95 -16.85 11.54
CA TYR A 87 -4.46 -16.05 10.43
C TYR A 87 -5.70 -16.67 9.79
N TYR A 88 -6.46 -15.86 9.06
CA TYR A 88 -7.59 -16.37 8.29
C TYR A 88 -7.10 -17.13 7.06
N ASN A 89 -7.73 -18.28 6.81
CA ASN A 89 -7.47 -19.18 5.69
C ASN A 89 -7.54 -18.50 4.31
N ARG A 90 -8.26 -17.38 4.20
CA ARG A 90 -8.42 -16.64 2.94
C ARG A 90 -8.44 -15.14 3.18
N ALA A 91 -7.74 -14.40 2.32
CA ALA A 91 -7.86 -12.96 2.20
C ALA A 91 -9.28 -12.55 1.82
N ILE A 92 -9.67 -11.34 2.22
CA ILE A 92 -10.92 -10.73 1.79
C ILE A 92 -10.64 -9.46 0.97
N ALA A 93 -11.44 -9.23 -0.06
CA ALA A 93 -11.41 -8.04 -0.89
C ALA A 93 -12.73 -7.29 -0.74
N VAL A 94 -12.74 -6.07 -0.22
CA VAL A 94 -13.97 -5.36 0.14
C VAL A 94 -14.12 -4.10 -0.71
N SER A 95 -15.24 -3.99 -1.42
CA SER A 95 -15.62 -2.77 -2.14
C SER A 95 -16.18 -1.73 -1.17
N ILE A 96 -15.44 -0.64 -0.93
CA ILE A 96 -15.72 0.37 0.10
C ILE A 96 -16.03 1.74 -0.54
N GLU A 97 -17.13 2.36 -0.10
CA GLU A 97 -17.60 3.65 -0.58
C GLU A 97 -16.68 4.83 -0.17
N ASN A 98 -16.51 5.82 -1.06
CA ASN A 98 -15.66 6.98 -0.80
C ASN A 98 -16.31 8.36 -1.07
N SER A 99 -17.61 8.42 -1.36
CA SER A 99 -18.31 9.72 -1.41
C SER A 99 -18.19 10.49 -0.08
N PRO A 100 -18.30 11.84 -0.11
CA PRO A 100 -18.22 12.66 1.12
C PRO A 100 -19.14 12.20 2.25
N ALA A 101 -20.34 11.71 1.92
CA ALA A 101 -21.32 11.24 2.89
C ALA A 101 -21.02 9.85 3.49
N ALA A 102 -20.02 9.14 2.96
CA ALA A 102 -19.55 7.86 3.47
C ALA A 102 -18.25 7.97 4.26
N ARG A 103 -17.56 9.12 4.20
CA ARG A 103 -16.37 9.40 4.99
C ARG A 103 -16.74 9.87 6.41
N PRO A 104 -15.93 9.53 7.42
CA PRO A 104 -14.76 8.62 7.37
C PRO A 104 -15.15 7.13 7.22
N GLN A 105 -14.30 6.31 6.61
CA GLN A 105 -14.49 4.85 6.52
C GLN A 105 -14.17 4.15 7.85
N SER A 106 -14.53 2.88 7.97
CA SER A 106 -14.12 2.02 9.09
C SER A 106 -13.17 0.92 8.57
N GLY A 107 -12.11 0.63 9.32
CA GLY A 107 -11.22 -0.52 9.12
C GLY A 107 -10.26 -0.43 7.94
N ILE A 108 -10.41 0.51 7.00
CA ILE A 108 -9.56 0.57 5.80
C ILE A 108 -8.07 0.82 6.13
N ASN A 109 -7.76 1.39 7.30
CA ASN A 109 -6.38 1.56 7.78
C ASN A 109 -5.68 0.23 8.08
N GLU A 110 -6.43 -0.86 8.27
CA GLU A 110 -5.91 -2.21 8.56
C GLU A 110 -5.80 -3.08 7.29
N ALA A 111 -6.10 -2.53 6.11
CA ALA A 111 -5.92 -3.24 4.84
C ALA A 111 -4.44 -3.35 4.48
N GLU A 112 -4.06 -4.42 3.78
CA GLU A 112 -2.70 -4.59 3.28
C GLU A 112 -2.49 -3.83 1.96
N ILE A 113 -3.48 -3.91 1.06
CA ILE A 113 -3.47 -3.24 -0.23
C ILE A 113 -4.79 -2.49 -0.41
N ILE A 114 -4.73 -1.24 -0.86
CA ILE A 114 -5.91 -0.41 -1.11
C ILE A 114 -5.83 0.15 -2.52
N TYR A 115 -6.75 -0.28 -3.38
CA TYR A 115 -6.95 0.33 -4.69
C TYR A 115 -7.97 1.45 -4.60
N GLU A 116 -7.72 2.55 -5.29
CA GLU A 116 -8.68 3.62 -5.52
C GLU A 116 -8.99 3.74 -7.01
N PHE A 117 -10.26 3.57 -7.37
CA PHE A 117 -10.75 3.64 -8.74
C PHE A 117 -11.60 4.89 -8.94
N MET A 118 -11.45 5.53 -10.09
CA MET A 118 -12.34 6.59 -10.54
C MET A 118 -13.68 6.04 -11.04
N LEU A 119 -14.79 6.64 -10.60
CA LEU A 119 -16.15 6.23 -10.94
C LEU A 119 -16.95 7.38 -11.54
N GLU A 120 -18.26 7.16 -11.69
CA GLU A 120 -19.23 8.09 -12.26
C GLU A 120 -19.39 9.34 -11.40
N GLY A 121 -19.46 10.53 -12.03
CA GLY A 121 -19.81 11.76 -11.33
C GLY A 121 -18.72 12.33 -10.40
N GLY A 122 -17.44 12.00 -10.65
CA GLY A 122 -16.31 12.59 -9.93
C GLY A 122 -16.14 12.06 -8.49
N ILE A 123 -16.66 10.87 -8.20
CA ILE A 123 -16.35 10.14 -6.97
C ILE A 123 -15.42 8.96 -7.27
N THR A 124 -14.69 8.51 -6.27
CA THR A 124 -13.90 7.28 -6.34
C THR A 124 -14.53 6.17 -5.50
N ARG A 125 -14.01 4.96 -5.63
CA ARG A 125 -14.37 3.80 -4.80
C ARG A 125 -13.11 3.01 -4.49
N PHE A 126 -13.07 2.45 -3.28
CA PHE A 126 -11.96 1.62 -2.86
C PHE A 126 -12.24 0.14 -3.07
N LEU A 127 -11.19 -0.62 -3.35
CA LEU A 127 -11.11 -2.05 -3.07
C LEU A 127 -9.99 -2.24 -2.05
N ALA A 128 -10.33 -2.72 -0.86
CA ALA A 128 -9.37 -2.97 0.20
C ALA A 128 -9.18 -4.47 0.41
N ILE A 129 -7.93 -4.92 0.37
CA ILE A 129 -7.53 -6.32 0.58
C ILE A 129 -7.05 -6.47 2.02
N PHE A 130 -7.61 -7.45 2.73
CA PHE A 130 -7.26 -7.75 4.12
C PHE A 130 -6.82 -9.20 4.25
N TRP A 131 -5.65 -9.36 4.85
CA TRP A 131 -5.02 -10.59 5.29
C TRP A 131 -3.84 -10.16 6.20
N PRO A 132 -3.24 -11.01 7.06
CA PRO A 132 -3.80 -12.23 7.64
C PRO A 132 -5.05 -12.00 8.50
N GLU A 133 -5.32 -10.75 8.88
CA GLU A 133 -6.40 -10.38 9.79
C GLU A 133 -7.59 -9.74 9.07
N VAL A 134 -8.73 -9.69 9.77
CA VAL A 134 -9.95 -9.03 9.33
C VAL A 134 -10.42 -8.10 10.44
N PRO A 135 -10.58 -6.80 10.16
CA PRO A 135 -11.04 -5.82 11.15
C PRO A 135 -12.42 -6.14 11.73
N GLU A 136 -12.68 -5.66 12.94
CA GLU A 136 -14.01 -5.78 13.57
C GLU A 136 -15.11 -5.07 12.76
N LYS A 137 -14.76 -4.01 12.04
CA LYS A 137 -15.71 -3.22 11.28
C LYS A 137 -15.09 -2.62 10.01
N ILE A 138 -15.67 -2.97 8.86
CA ILE A 138 -15.25 -2.55 7.53
C ILE A 138 -16.44 -1.91 6.81
N GLY A 139 -16.21 -0.75 6.20
CA GLY A 139 -17.19 -0.09 5.31
C GLY A 139 -17.16 1.44 5.34
N PRO A 140 -18.17 2.12 4.76
CA PRO A 140 -19.39 1.53 4.22
C PRO A 140 -19.16 0.68 2.96
N ILE A 141 -19.81 -0.48 2.87
CA ILE A 141 -19.69 -1.38 1.72
C ILE A 141 -20.57 -0.89 0.59
N ARG A 142 -20.08 -1.01 -0.64
CA ARG A 142 -20.79 -0.56 -1.84
C ARG A 142 -20.65 -1.52 -3.00
N SER A 143 -21.52 -1.32 -3.97
CA SER A 143 -21.57 -2.05 -5.23
C SER A 143 -20.26 -2.12 -5.98
N ALA A 144 -20.06 -3.26 -6.60
CA ALA A 144 -18.96 -3.52 -7.50
C ALA A 144 -19.14 -2.87 -8.89
N ARG A 145 -18.01 -2.79 -9.61
CA ARG A 145 -17.89 -2.52 -11.05
C ARG A 145 -16.98 -3.59 -11.66
N PRO A 146 -17.04 -3.84 -12.99
CA PRO A 146 -16.23 -4.88 -13.62
C PRO A 146 -14.74 -4.82 -13.25
N PHE A 147 -14.12 -3.65 -13.31
CA PHE A 147 -12.70 -3.47 -12.94
C PHE A 147 -12.40 -3.75 -11.46
N ILE A 148 -13.35 -3.53 -10.54
CA ILE A 148 -13.20 -3.91 -9.11
C ILE A 148 -13.28 -5.43 -8.96
N ILE A 149 -14.20 -6.07 -9.70
CA ILE A 149 -14.35 -7.54 -9.69
C ILE A 149 -13.11 -8.21 -10.27
N GLU A 150 -12.61 -7.69 -11.39
CA GLU A 150 -11.38 -8.14 -12.04
C GLU A 150 -10.18 -8.04 -11.10
N THR A 151 -10.01 -6.88 -10.45
CA THR A 151 -8.92 -6.69 -9.48
C THR A 151 -9.09 -7.64 -8.30
N ALA A 152 -10.29 -7.83 -7.77
CA ALA A 152 -10.52 -8.79 -6.67
C ALA A 152 -10.21 -10.24 -7.07
N ALA A 153 -10.45 -10.60 -8.33
CA ALA A 153 -10.15 -11.93 -8.86
C ALA A 153 -8.64 -12.19 -9.00
N ASP A 154 -7.82 -11.16 -9.25
CA ASP A 154 -6.35 -11.30 -9.29
C ASP A 154 -5.78 -11.81 -7.96
N TYR A 155 -6.46 -11.53 -6.85
CA TYR A 155 -6.05 -11.97 -5.51
C TYR A 155 -6.61 -13.33 -5.10
N ASP A 156 -7.57 -13.91 -5.85
CA ASP A 156 -8.33 -15.09 -5.42
C ASP A 156 -8.84 -14.98 -3.96
N ALA A 157 -9.21 -13.76 -3.57
CA ALA A 157 -9.75 -13.40 -2.27
C ALA A 157 -11.27 -13.58 -2.26
N LEU A 158 -11.85 -13.75 -1.07
CA LEU A 158 -13.31 -13.64 -0.90
C LEU A 158 -13.72 -12.19 -1.18
N PHE A 159 -14.49 -11.95 -2.24
CA PHE A 159 -14.91 -10.59 -2.63
C PHE A 159 -16.23 -10.18 -1.94
N LEU A 160 -16.28 -9.03 -1.27
CA LEU A 160 -17.47 -8.53 -0.58
C LEU A 160 -17.97 -7.23 -1.20
N HIS A 161 -19.27 -7.20 -1.50
CA HIS A 161 -19.91 -6.04 -2.12
C HIS A 161 -21.42 -5.96 -1.79
N ALA A 162 -22.05 -4.85 -2.22
CA ALA A 162 -23.49 -4.64 -2.08
C ALA A 162 -24.10 -4.29 -3.45
N GLY A 163 -24.52 -5.32 -4.16
CA GLY A 163 -24.90 -5.27 -5.58
C GLY A 163 -23.74 -4.99 -6.52
N ALA A 164 -24.04 -4.81 -7.80
CA ALA A 164 -23.08 -4.47 -8.85
C ALA A 164 -23.76 -3.61 -9.93
N SER A 165 -22.98 -3.03 -10.85
CA SER A 165 -23.54 -2.56 -12.13
C SER A 165 -24.07 -3.73 -12.96
N PRO A 166 -24.94 -3.51 -13.97
CA PRO A 166 -25.43 -4.58 -14.85
C PRO A 166 -24.31 -5.48 -15.39
N ASP A 167 -23.26 -4.90 -15.99
CA ASP A 167 -22.10 -5.64 -16.49
C ASP A 167 -21.30 -6.32 -15.39
N GLY A 168 -21.37 -5.80 -14.15
CA GLY A 168 -20.70 -6.41 -13.00
C GLY A 168 -21.44 -7.67 -12.55
N PHE A 169 -22.78 -7.66 -12.54
CA PHE A 169 -23.56 -8.86 -12.31
C PHE A 169 -23.36 -9.89 -13.42
N GLN A 170 -23.26 -9.45 -14.67
CA GLN A 170 -22.91 -10.34 -15.76
C GLN A 170 -21.54 -10.98 -15.53
N MET A 171 -20.52 -10.18 -15.24
CA MET A 171 -19.15 -10.68 -14.97
C MET A 171 -19.12 -11.68 -13.81
N LEU A 172 -19.80 -11.40 -12.69
CA LEU A 172 -19.89 -12.32 -11.54
C LEU A 172 -20.56 -13.65 -11.88
N ASN A 173 -21.41 -13.72 -12.92
CA ASN A 173 -21.98 -14.98 -13.41
C ASN A 173 -21.04 -15.70 -14.39
N ASP A 174 -20.16 -14.95 -15.07
CA ASP A 174 -19.29 -15.46 -16.13
C ASP A 174 -17.93 -15.96 -15.58
N ILE A 175 -17.47 -15.42 -14.45
CA ILE A 175 -16.19 -15.81 -13.81
C ILE A 175 -16.44 -16.64 -12.56
N GLU A 176 -15.50 -17.55 -12.26
CA GLU A 176 -15.47 -18.25 -10.98
C GLU A 176 -14.75 -17.39 -9.94
N LEU A 177 -15.50 -16.54 -9.24
CA LEU A 177 -15.01 -15.73 -8.13
C LEU A 177 -15.84 -16.01 -6.88
N MET A 178 -15.19 -16.33 -5.77
CA MET A 178 -15.89 -16.46 -4.49
C MET A 178 -16.28 -15.07 -3.99
N HIS A 179 -17.57 -14.82 -3.82
CA HIS A 179 -18.05 -13.52 -3.38
C HIS A 179 -19.25 -13.58 -2.43
N LEU A 180 -19.43 -12.52 -1.64
CA LEU A 180 -20.60 -12.26 -0.81
C LEU A 180 -21.26 -10.94 -1.26
N ASP A 181 -22.51 -11.04 -1.70
CA ASP A 181 -23.36 -9.88 -2.04
C ASP A 181 -24.41 -9.67 -0.95
N GLU A 182 -24.43 -8.50 -0.31
CA GLU A 182 -25.44 -8.17 0.70
C GLU A 182 -26.89 -8.35 0.22
N ILE A 183 -27.16 -8.17 -1.08
CA ILE A 183 -28.52 -8.34 -1.63
C ILE A 183 -29.04 -9.76 -1.40
N TYR A 184 -28.17 -10.76 -1.47
CA TYR A 184 -28.53 -12.18 -1.41
C TYR A 184 -28.07 -12.86 -0.12
N GLN A 185 -27.01 -12.36 0.52
CA GLN A 185 -26.33 -12.97 1.67
C GLN A 185 -26.20 -11.97 2.83
N SER A 186 -27.30 -11.29 3.15
CA SER A 186 -27.34 -10.20 4.15
C SER A 186 -26.88 -10.61 5.56
N GLN A 187 -26.84 -11.91 5.90
CA GLN A 187 -26.37 -12.39 7.20
C GLN A 187 -24.90 -12.05 7.50
N TYR A 188 -24.08 -11.79 6.47
CA TYR A 188 -22.67 -11.40 6.62
C TYR A 188 -22.47 -9.89 6.73
N PHE A 189 -23.56 -9.13 6.81
CA PHE A 189 -23.54 -7.68 6.79
C PHE A 189 -24.53 -7.12 7.82
N TRP A 190 -24.32 -5.85 8.20
CA TRP A 190 -25.27 -5.15 9.05
C TRP A 190 -25.35 -3.66 8.68
N ARG A 191 -26.46 -3.03 9.05
CA ARG A 191 -26.66 -1.59 8.84
C ARG A 191 -26.53 -0.82 10.14
N SER A 192 -25.64 0.16 10.15
CA SER A 192 -25.50 1.11 11.26
C SER A 192 -26.64 2.13 11.24
N SER A 193 -27.19 2.43 12.41
CA SER A 193 -28.16 3.52 12.58
C SER A 193 -27.53 4.92 12.58
N LYS A 194 -26.19 5.01 12.67
CA LYS A 194 -25.45 6.30 12.70
C LYS A 194 -25.44 7.02 11.34
N ARG A 195 -25.73 6.31 10.24
CA ARG A 195 -25.73 6.85 8.88
C ARG A 195 -27.00 6.44 8.14
N ARG A 196 -27.39 7.23 7.15
CA ARG A 196 -28.50 6.89 6.25
C ARG A 196 -28.01 5.95 5.15
N ALA A 197 -28.89 5.05 4.73
CA ALA A 197 -28.68 4.29 3.51
C ALA A 197 -28.50 5.26 2.30
N PRO A 198 -27.65 4.92 1.33
CA PRO A 198 -26.91 3.65 1.21
C PRO A 198 -25.57 3.58 1.98
N ASN A 199 -25.12 4.66 2.62
CA ASN A 199 -23.76 4.78 3.20
C ASN A 199 -23.64 4.22 4.62
N ASN A 200 -24.43 3.21 4.96
CA ASN A 200 -24.55 2.70 6.33
C ASN A 200 -24.37 1.18 6.45
N LEU A 201 -23.93 0.50 5.39
CA LEU A 201 -23.74 -0.94 5.36
C LEU A 201 -22.30 -1.31 5.76
N TYR A 202 -22.13 -2.28 6.64
CA TYR A 202 -20.83 -2.70 7.17
C TYR A 202 -20.73 -4.24 7.24
N THR A 203 -19.50 -4.73 7.31
CA THR A 203 -19.13 -6.13 7.62
C THR A 203 -17.93 -6.12 8.57
N GLY A 204 -17.40 -7.28 8.95
CA GLY A 204 -16.19 -7.41 9.76
C GLY A 204 -16.11 -8.76 10.45
N LYS A 205 -15.12 -8.92 11.32
CA LYS A 205 -14.78 -10.16 12.04
C LYS A 205 -16.00 -10.85 12.65
N SER A 206 -16.85 -10.11 13.38
CA SER A 206 -18.06 -10.68 14.00
C SER A 206 -19.06 -11.32 13.03
N SER A 207 -19.14 -10.85 11.78
CA SER A 207 -20.03 -11.43 10.75
C SER A 207 -19.34 -12.48 9.89
N LEU A 208 -18.03 -12.40 9.71
CA LEU A 208 -17.29 -13.21 8.73
C LEU A 208 -16.45 -14.31 9.34
N GLY A 209 -16.06 -14.21 10.62
CA GLY A 209 -15.04 -15.07 11.23
C GLY A 209 -15.31 -16.57 11.05
N ASP A 210 -16.51 -17.01 11.41
CA ASP A 210 -16.90 -18.42 11.24
C ASP A 210 -16.91 -18.84 9.76
N TYR A 211 -17.33 -17.96 8.85
CA TYR A 211 -17.31 -18.27 7.42
C TYR A 211 -15.88 -18.45 6.91
N LEU A 212 -14.99 -17.52 7.25
CA LEU A 212 -13.58 -17.54 6.83
C LEU A 212 -12.82 -18.73 7.40
N ASN A 213 -13.04 -19.08 8.68
CA ASN A 213 -12.41 -20.23 9.32
C ASN A 213 -12.81 -21.58 8.71
N ASN A 214 -13.94 -21.63 8.00
CA ASN A 214 -14.43 -22.83 7.32
C ASN A 214 -14.06 -22.87 5.83
N LEU A 215 -13.38 -21.85 5.31
CA LEU A 215 -12.83 -21.89 3.95
C LEU A 215 -11.54 -22.71 3.93
N ASP A 216 -11.26 -23.32 2.78
CA ASP A 216 -9.96 -23.94 2.55
C ASP A 216 -8.86 -22.87 2.59
N GLU A 217 -7.74 -23.24 3.20
CA GLU A 217 -6.55 -22.39 3.28
C GLU A 217 -6.00 -22.10 1.88
N ARG A 218 -5.64 -20.83 1.66
CA ARG A 218 -5.09 -20.35 0.41
C ARG A 218 -3.70 -19.78 0.63
N GLU A 219 -2.73 -20.33 -0.09
CA GLU A 219 -1.42 -19.71 -0.25
C GLU A 219 -1.49 -18.62 -1.33
N TYR A 220 -0.85 -17.49 -1.04
CA TYR A 220 -0.78 -16.35 -1.94
C TYR A 220 0.66 -16.16 -2.42
N PRO A 221 0.89 -15.92 -3.72
CA PRO A 221 2.20 -15.50 -4.19
C PRO A 221 2.48 -14.07 -3.72
N ASP A 222 3.76 -13.76 -3.52
CA ASP A 222 4.22 -12.39 -3.28
C ASP A 222 3.67 -11.47 -4.38
N GLN A 223 3.06 -10.37 -3.95
CA GLN A 223 2.42 -9.40 -4.85
C GLN A 223 3.37 -8.30 -5.29
N PHE A 224 4.47 -8.13 -4.56
CA PHE A 224 5.49 -7.13 -4.80
C PHE A 224 6.85 -7.74 -4.52
N ASN A 225 7.86 -7.23 -5.22
CA ASN A 225 9.24 -7.44 -4.81
C ASN A 225 9.54 -6.53 -3.60
N PHE A 226 9.81 -7.10 -2.42
CA PHE A 226 10.03 -6.31 -1.20
C PHE A 226 11.52 -6.06 -0.97
N ILE A 227 11.87 -4.80 -0.71
CA ILE A 227 13.25 -4.42 -0.42
C ILE A 227 13.73 -5.01 0.91
N THR A 228 14.91 -5.60 0.91
CA THR A 228 15.59 -6.12 2.11
C THR A 228 16.63 -5.13 2.65
N ALA A 229 17.29 -4.40 1.75
CA ALA A 229 18.27 -3.37 2.05
C ALA A 229 18.19 -2.28 0.96
N SER A 230 18.15 -1.00 1.37
CA SER A 230 18.04 0.12 0.44
C SER A 230 19.33 0.93 0.41
N VAL A 231 19.92 1.06 -0.78
CA VAL A 231 20.86 2.14 -1.10
C VAL A 231 20.08 3.18 -1.88
N ILE A 232 19.55 4.19 -1.18
CA ILE A 232 18.88 5.31 -1.84
C ILE A 232 19.95 6.07 -2.63
N SER A 233 19.96 5.89 -3.95
CA SER A 233 20.77 6.69 -4.85
C SER A 233 19.91 7.17 -6.02
N ASN A 234 20.08 8.45 -6.40
CA ASN A 234 19.57 9.03 -7.65
C ASN A 234 18.05 9.15 -7.85
N PHE A 235 17.21 9.13 -6.81
CA PHE A 235 15.77 9.40 -6.97
C PHE A 235 15.40 10.87 -6.82
N SER A 236 14.32 11.29 -7.47
CA SER A 236 13.74 12.63 -7.29
C SER A 236 12.96 12.69 -5.97
N SER A 237 13.07 13.80 -5.26
CA SER A 237 12.28 14.06 -4.05
C SER A 237 10.78 14.08 -4.38
N ALA A 238 9.99 13.55 -3.45
CA ALA A 238 8.54 13.51 -3.49
C ALA A 238 8.01 13.53 -2.03
N GLU A 239 8.27 14.63 -1.33
CA GLU A 239 7.82 14.85 0.06
C GLU A 239 6.32 15.19 0.14
N GLU A 240 5.76 15.83 -0.88
CA GLU A 240 4.34 16.08 -1.02
C GLU A 240 3.89 15.57 -2.38
N ILE A 241 2.73 14.93 -2.47
CA ILE A 241 2.18 14.39 -3.71
C ILE A 241 0.75 14.91 -3.85
N THR A 242 0.39 15.41 -5.02
CA THR A 242 -0.98 15.78 -5.36
C THR A 242 -1.43 15.06 -6.62
N ILE A 243 -2.53 14.31 -6.49
CA ILE A 243 -3.20 13.57 -7.56
C ILE A 243 -4.53 14.26 -7.84
N ASP A 244 -4.67 14.87 -9.01
CA ASP A 244 -5.95 15.45 -9.46
C ASP A 244 -6.76 14.38 -10.17
N TYR A 245 -7.77 13.83 -9.48
CA TYR A 245 -8.67 12.86 -10.09
C TYR A 245 -9.59 13.55 -11.09
N TRP A 246 -10.35 14.56 -10.65
CA TRP A 246 -11.18 15.45 -11.48
C TRP A 246 -11.73 16.63 -10.66
N GLY A 247 -11.61 17.85 -11.20
CA GLY A 247 -12.58 18.95 -11.00
C GLY A 247 -12.86 19.36 -9.56
N GLY A 248 -11.93 19.08 -8.63
CA GLY A 248 -12.03 19.41 -7.21
C GLY A 248 -11.97 18.22 -6.24
N TYR A 249 -11.81 16.98 -6.71
CA TYR A 249 -11.42 15.84 -5.87
C TYR A 249 -9.92 15.58 -6.01
N ASN A 250 -9.13 16.12 -5.08
CA ASN A 250 -7.69 15.87 -5.03
C ASN A 250 -7.38 14.85 -3.94
N VAL A 251 -6.50 13.92 -4.24
CA VAL A 251 -5.89 13.06 -3.23
C VAL A 251 -4.47 13.54 -3.03
N LEU A 252 -4.12 13.87 -1.79
CA LEU A 252 -2.79 14.37 -1.46
C LEU A 252 -2.11 13.45 -0.45
N TYR A 253 -0.79 13.43 -0.50
CA TYR A 253 0.04 12.71 0.44
C TYR A 253 1.18 13.61 0.92
N ARG A 254 1.52 13.53 2.21
CA ARG A 254 2.69 14.20 2.78
C ARG A 254 3.57 13.19 3.49
N TYR A 255 4.82 13.10 3.08
CA TYR A 255 5.81 12.21 3.66
C TYR A 255 6.21 12.68 5.06
N ASN A 256 6.33 11.73 5.98
CA ASN A 256 6.92 11.92 7.30
C ASN A 256 8.14 11.01 7.39
N SER A 257 9.33 11.61 7.40
CA SER A 257 10.61 10.88 7.42
C SER A 257 10.91 10.20 8.76
N LEU A 258 10.32 10.67 9.87
CA LEU A 258 10.52 10.06 11.20
C LEU A 258 9.80 8.71 11.31
N GLU A 259 8.62 8.62 10.71
CA GLU A 259 7.80 7.40 10.69
C GLU A 259 7.99 6.57 9.41
N ASN A 260 8.66 7.17 8.42
CA ASN A 260 8.79 6.66 7.06
C ASN A 260 7.44 6.21 6.49
N ASN A 261 6.48 7.13 6.47
CA ASN A 261 5.13 6.92 5.92
C ASN A 261 4.61 8.20 5.27
N TYR A 262 3.70 8.05 4.32
CA TYR A 262 2.94 9.15 3.74
C TYR A 262 1.59 9.29 4.44
N TYR A 263 1.27 10.47 4.94
CA TYR A 263 -0.05 10.82 5.47
C TYR A 263 -0.98 11.22 4.33
N ARG A 264 -2.18 10.65 4.27
CA ARG A 264 -3.15 10.86 3.18
C ARG A 264 -4.16 11.96 3.52
N TYR A 265 -4.43 12.88 2.59
CA TYR A 265 -5.37 13.98 2.74
C TYR A 265 -6.40 13.98 1.61
N ILE A 266 -7.47 14.75 1.78
CA ILE A 266 -8.49 14.96 0.74
C ILE A 266 -8.61 16.45 0.44
N ASN A 267 -8.52 16.81 -0.83
CA ASN A 267 -8.67 18.16 -1.39
C ASN A 267 -7.56 19.15 -1.01
N ASP A 268 -7.17 19.22 0.26
CA ASP A 268 -6.11 20.07 0.78
C ASP A 268 -5.40 19.42 1.99
N PHE A 269 -4.21 19.94 2.34
CA PHE A 269 -3.40 19.44 3.46
C PHE A 269 -3.93 19.83 4.85
N ASP A 270 -5.02 20.59 4.93
CA ASP A 270 -5.71 20.91 6.19
C ASP A 270 -6.84 19.91 6.50
N THR A 271 -7.15 19.03 5.55
CA THR A 271 -8.22 18.04 5.63
C THR A 271 -7.64 16.61 5.67
N PRO A 272 -7.19 16.14 6.85
CA PRO A 272 -6.64 14.78 7.00
C PRO A 272 -7.70 13.74 6.66
N HIS A 273 -7.32 12.70 5.90
CA HIS A 273 -8.22 11.60 5.64
C HIS A 273 -8.18 10.62 6.81
N GLN A 274 -9.21 10.65 7.65
CA GLN A 274 -9.29 9.81 8.84
C GLN A 274 -10.27 8.64 8.66
N VAL A 275 -10.07 7.59 9.44
CA VAL A 275 -11.07 6.53 9.69
C VAL A 275 -11.99 6.89 10.87
N GLU A 276 -13.07 6.13 11.08
CA GLU A 276 -14.08 6.41 12.12
C GLU A 276 -13.49 6.43 13.54
N SER A 277 -12.39 5.71 13.79
CA SER A 277 -11.64 5.76 15.07
C SER A 277 -10.95 7.10 15.31
N GLY A 278 -10.79 7.94 14.26
CA GLY A 278 -10.06 9.21 14.30
C GLY A 278 -8.60 9.10 13.85
N GLU A 279 -8.12 7.88 13.57
CA GLU A 279 -6.75 7.67 13.05
C GLU A 279 -6.61 8.22 11.64
N HIS A 280 -5.48 8.86 11.36
CA HIS A 280 -5.14 9.40 10.06
C HIS A 280 -4.61 8.28 9.17
N LEU A 281 -5.20 8.11 7.99
CA LEU A 281 -4.73 7.17 7.00
C LEU A 281 -3.32 7.50 6.54
N THR A 282 -2.49 6.46 6.48
CA THR A 282 -1.12 6.52 6.01
C THR A 282 -0.91 5.52 4.87
N ALA A 283 0.23 5.62 4.20
CA ALA A 283 0.68 4.68 3.18
C ALA A 283 2.18 4.49 3.32
N LYS A 284 2.65 3.25 3.25
CA LYS A 284 4.08 2.97 3.16
C LYS A 284 4.58 3.17 1.73
N ASN A 285 3.76 2.71 0.78
CA ASN A 285 4.00 2.82 -0.65
C ASN A 285 2.75 3.40 -1.34
N ILE A 286 2.95 4.23 -2.35
CA ILE A 286 1.87 4.72 -3.22
C ILE A 286 2.26 4.43 -4.66
N ILE A 287 1.45 3.64 -5.37
CA ILE A 287 1.61 3.39 -6.79
C ILE A 287 0.52 4.15 -7.53
N VAL A 288 0.89 5.18 -8.28
CA VAL A 288 0.00 5.78 -9.28
C VAL A 288 0.09 4.94 -10.54
N LYS A 289 -1.02 4.28 -10.89
CA LYS A 289 -1.12 3.37 -12.03
C LYS A 289 -1.91 4.03 -13.14
N TYR A 290 -1.24 4.36 -14.24
CA TYR A 290 -1.88 4.98 -15.40
C TYR A 290 -2.55 3.92 -16.26
N VAL A 291 -3.82 4.15 -16.59
CA VAL A 291 -4.67 3.18 -17.29
C VAL A 291 -5.50 3.85 -18.38
N ASP A 292 -5.84 3.09 -19.42
CA ASP A 292 -6.81 3.53 -20.41
C ASP A 292 -8.22 3.53 -19.80
N THR A 293 -8.91 4.67 -19.92
CA THR A 293 -10.28 4.83 -19.41
C THR A 293 -11.18 5.50 -20.44
N TYR A 294 -12.46 5.15 -20.44
CA TYR A 294 -13.47 5.88 -21.22
C TYR A 294 -14.86 5.80 -20.56
N THR A 295 -15.68 6.83 -20.79
CA THR A 295 -17.10 6.82 -20.42
C THR A 295 -17.86 5.91 -21.38
N LYS A 296 -18.49 4.84 -20.85
CA LYS A 296 -19.09 3.78 -21.65
C LYS A 296 -20.56 3.98 -22.02
N ASP A 297 -21.29 4.80 -21.25
CA ASP A 297 -22.74 5.00 -21.43
C ASP A 297 -23.18 6.41 -21.02
N GLU A 298 -24.45 6.73 -21.32
CA GLU A 298 -25.06 8.04 -21.04
C GLU A 298 -25.23 8.30 -19.54
N GLU A 299 -25.19 7.27 -18.69
CA GLU A 299 -25.19 7.41 -17.23
C GLU A 299 -23.81 7.79 -16.66
N GLY A 300 -22.79 7.92 -17.52
CA GLY A 300 -21.45 8.35 -17.13
C GLY A 300 -20.57 7.24 -16.56
N ARG A 301 -20.95 5.96 -16.75
CA ARG A 301 -20.20 4.81 -16.24
C ARG A 301 -18.83 4.74 -16.86
N GLN A 302 -17.81 4.48 -16.05
CA GLN A 302 -16.44 4.39 -16.50
C GLN A 302 -16.11 2.95 -16.87
N ASN A 303 -15.34 2.79 -17.95
CA ASN A 303 -14.56 1.59 -18.23
C ASN A 303 -13.09 1.89 -17.89
N ILE A 304 -12.42 0.93 -17.27
CA ILE A 304 -11.00 0.99 -16.92
C ILE A 304 -10.37 -0.29 -17.48
N ASN A 305 -9.38 -0.16 -18.35
CA ASN A 305 -8.69 -1.30 -18.94
C ASN A 305 -7.53 -1.74 -18.02
N LEU A 306 -7.66 -2.92 -17.42
CA LEU A 306 -6.65 -3.53 -16.54
C LEU A 306 -5.81 -4.61 -17.24
N ASN A 307 -6.01 -4.80 -18.55
CA ASN A 307 -5.35 -5.83 -19.36
C ASN A 307 -4.37 -5.26 -20.41
N SER A 308 -4.25 -3.94 -20.50
CA SER A 308 -3.15 -3.31 -21.24
C SER A 308 -1.90 -3.21 -20.38
N ASN A 309 -0.80 -2.73 -20.96
CA ASN A 309 0.32 -2.22 -20.17
C ASN A 309 0.13 -0.71 -19.97
N GLY A 310 0.86 -0.11 -19.04
CA GLY A 310 0.85 1.33 -18.86
C GLY A 310 1.95 1.83 -17.93
N ASP A 311 2.04 3.15 -17.78
CA ASP A 311 3.05 3.76 -16.93
C ASP A 311 2.67 3.67 -15.45
N ILE A 312 3.68 3.76 -14.58
CA ILE A 312 3.50 3.96 -13.15
C ILE A 312 4.42 5.05 -12.58
N LYS A 313 4.01 5.59 -11.44
CA LYS A 313 4.89 6.24 -10.47
C LYS A 313 4.76 5.54 -9.13
N LEU A 314 5.85 4.96 -8.63
CA LEU A 314 5.93 4.48 -7.25
C LEU A 314 6.52 5.58 -6.38
N PHE A 315 5.85 5.89 -5.27
CA PHE A 315 6.33 6.77 -4.23
C PHE A 315 6.61 5.98 -2.95
N ARG A 316 7.83 6.11 -2.43
CA ARG A 316 8.30 5.52 -1.17
C ARG A 316 9.50 6.32 -0.63
N ASP A 317 9.69 6.31 0.68
CA ASP A 317 10.83 6.96 1.36
C ASP A 317 11.00 8.47 1.04
N GLY A 318 9.93 9.18 0.66
CA GLY A 318 10.03 10.58 0.25
C GLY A 318 10.57 10.77 -1.17
N THR A 319 10.55 9.72 -2.00
CA THR A 319 11.10 9.72 -3.36
C THR A 319 10.12 9.15 -4.38
N VAL A 320 10.38 9.39 -5.67
CA VAL A 320 9.61 8.80 -6.78
C VAL A 320 10.48 7.91 -7.68
N ILE A 321 9.90 6.79 -8.09
CA ILE A 321 10.45 5.85 -9.08
C ILE A 321 9.44 5.78 -10.24
N ASN A 322 9.90 6.07 -11.46
CA ASN A 322 9.09 5.93 -12.67
C ASN A 322 9.32 4.56 -13.28
N GLY A 323 8.30 4.03 -13.92
CA GLY A 323 8.36 2.73 -14.56
C GLY A 323 7.06 2.39 -15.28
N ASN A 324 6.82 1.11 -15.50
CA ASN A 324 5.62 0.59 -16.13
C ASN A 324 5.02 -0.58 -15.36
N TRP A 325 3.76 -0.87 -15.64
CA TRP A 325 3.09 -2.07 -15.20
C TRP A 325 2.68 -2.90 -16.41
N GLU A 326 2.73 -4.22 -16.25
CA GLU A 326 2.27 -5.16 -17.26
C GLU A 326 1.78 -6.46 -16.63
N ARG A 327 1.09 -7.28 -17.42
CA ARG A 327 0.79 -8.66 -17.05
C ARG A 327 1.83 -9.59 -17.68
N ASN A 328 2.53 -10.36 -16.86
CA ASN A 328 3.53 -11.31 -17.34
C ASN A 328 2.85 -12.53 -18.03
N SER A 329 3.65 -13.48 -18.52
CA SER A 329 3.14 -14.68 -19.21
C SER A 329 2.23 -15.59 -18.37
N ASN A 330 2.28 -15.47 -17.04
CA ASN A 330 1.41 -16.17 -16.10
C ASN A 330 0.17 -15.33 -15.71
N ASN A 331 -0.07 -14.21 -16.40
CA ASN A 331 -1.13 -13.24 -16.14
C ASN A 331 -0.99 -12.49 -14.79
N GLN A 332 0.19 -12.51 -14.17
CA GLN A 332 0.44 -11.79 -12.92
C GLN A 332 0.83 -10.34 -13.22
N LEU A 333 0.33 -9.41 -12.41
CA LEU A 333 0.70 -8.00 -12.48
C LEU A 333 2.12 -7.81 -11.96
N VAL A 334 2.98 -7.18 -12.75
CA VAL A 334 4.35 -6.83 -12.37
C VAL A 334 4.60 -5.34 -12.60
N TYR A 335 5.52 -4.78 -11.81
CA TYR A 335 5.92 -3.38 -11.88
C TYR A 335 7.40 -3.31 -12.20
N LEU A 336 7.76 -2.64 -13.30
CA LEU A 336 9.11 -2.61 -13.83
C LEU A 336 9.64 -1.17 -13.83
N ASP A 337 10.94 -0.99 -13.56
CA ASP A 337 11.62 0.28 -13.68
C ASP A 337 11.94 0.60 -15.16
N ASN A 338 12.51 1.77 -15.42
CA ASN A 338 12.90 2.17 -16.79
C ASN A 338 14.01 1.30 -17.42
N ASN A 339 14.59 0.36 -16.67
CA ASN A 339 15.60 -0.59 -17.15
C ASN A 339 15.02 -2.02 -17.25
N ASP A 340 13.69 -2.18 -17.19
CA ASP A 340 12.96 -3.44 -17.22
C ASP A 340 13.25 -4.39 -16.03
N ASN A 341 13.73 -3.86 -14.90
CA ASN A 341 13.89 -4.62 -13.66
C ASN A 341 12.66 -4.48 -12.77
N GLU A 342 12.29 -5.53 -12.04
CA GLU A 342 11.16 -5.46 -11.11
C GLU A 342 11.42 -4.45 -9.99
N ILE A 343 10.50 -3.51 -9.82
CA ILE A 343 10.60 -2.45 -8.82
C ILE A 343 10.41 -3.06 -7.44
N GLU A 344 11.38 -2.78 -6.58
CA GLU A 344 11.26 -3.07 -5.16
C GLU A 344 10.36 -2.05 -4.45
N ILE A 345 9.61 -2.49 -3.45
CA ILE A 345 8.75 -1.64 -2.60
C ILE A 345 9.09 -1.88 -1.13
N ASN A 346 8.74 -0.93 -0.27
CA ASN A 346 8.96 -1.09 1.17
C ASN A 346 7.97 -2.08 1.80
N PRO A 347 8.40 -2.92 2.77
CA PRO A 347 7.45 -3.67 3.57
C PRO A 347 6.45 -2.75 4.29
N GLY A 348 5.14 -2.99 4.08
CA GLY A 348 4.03 -2.23 4.64
C GLY A 348 2.86 -2.01 3.67
N GLN A 349 1.85 -1.27 4.13
CA GLN A 349 0.61 -1.01 3.37
C GLN A 349 0.86 -0.25 2.06
N THR A 350 0.22 -0.71 0.98
CA THR A 350 0.36 -0.13 -0.35
C THR A 350 -0.96 0.43 -0.87
N TRP A 351 -0.93 1.70 -1.28
CA TRP A 351 -2.06 2.35 -1.96
C TRP A 351 -1.83 2.36 -3.47
N ILE A 352 -2.78 1.87 -4.25
CA ILE A 352 -2.72 1.86 -5.72
C ILE A 352 -3.81 2.79 -6.27
N GLN A 353 -3.36 3.91 -6.84
CA GLN A 353 -4.19 4.99 -7.36
C GLN A 353 -4.36 4.81 -8.87
N LEU A 354 -5.53 4.35 -9.32
CA LEU A 354 -5.79 4.20 -10.75
C LEU A 354 -6.24 5.52 -11.35
N VAL A 355 -5.46 6.03 -12.30
CA VAL A 355 -5.71 7.31 -12.95
C VAL A 355 -5.71 7.17 -14.47
N PRO A 356 -6.53 7.96 -15.20
CA PRO A 356 -6.44 8.03 -16.65
C PRO A 356 -5.04 8.38 -17.15
N ASN A 357 -4.69 7.86 -18.33
CA ASN A 357 -3.52 8.31 -19.06
C ASN A 357 -3.51 9.85 -19.21
N GLY A 358 -2.39 10.48 -18.84
CA GLY A 358 -2.22 11.93 -18.88
C GLY A 358 -2.65 12.69 -17.61
N THR A 359 -3.13 12.01 -16.56
CA THR A 359 -3.37 12.65 -15.26
C THR A 359 -2.08 13.28 -14.72
N GLU A 360 -2.17 14.56 -14.35
CA GLU A 360 -1.07 15.30 -13.76
C GLU A 360 -0.86 14.89 -12.30
N ILE A 361 0.39 14.58 -11.95
CA ILE A 361 0.81 14.23 -10.58
C ILE A 361 1.92 15.21 -10.21
N ASN A 362 1.65 16.05 -9.21
CA ASN A 362 2.61 17.04 -8.72
C ASN A 362 3.35 16.46 -7.51
N TYR A 363 4.68 16.55 -7.50
CA TYR A 363 5.54 16.11 -6.40
C TYR A 363 6.88 16.84 -6.36
#